data_AF-A0A645AD99-F1
#
_entry.id   AF-A0A645AD99-F1
#
_cell.length_a   1.000
_cell.length_b   1.000
_cell.length_c   1.000
_cell.angle_alpha   90.00
_cell.angle_beta   90.00
_cell.angle_gamma   90.00
#
_symmetry.space_group_name_H-M   'P 1'
#
loop_
_entity.id
_entity.type
_entity.pdbx_description
1 polymer ?
#
loop_
_entity_poly.entity_id
_entity_poly.type
_entity_poly.pdbx_seq_one_letter_code
_entity_poly.pdbx_strand_id
1 'polypeptide(L)'
;MRNDTPIAGVKAYYDFHVLSDGRIIGWADGSIFFVYDPAQHRMLKQTASEELHAPSAQGPRLFAESNGRVYGILTDGIAVYDPEAMVMKRIAASPVPVGGGSAVVDGRYYFFSRGRIYSYALNRPIPPVMPDR
;
A
#
# COMPACT_ATOMS: atom_id res chain seq x y z
N MET A 1 28.31 6.20 12.78
CA MET A 1 27.05 6.53 12.08
C MET A 1 25.94 6.46 13.12
N ARG A 2 25.17 7.54 13.33
CA ARG A 2 23.94 7.44 14.12
C ARG A 2 22.96 6.60 13.32
N ASN A 3 22.46 5.55 13.94
CA ASN A 3 21.52 4.61 13.32
C ASN A 3 20.10 5.12 13.56
N ASP A 4 19.82 6.32 13.08
CA ASP A 4 18.50 6.95 13.24
C ASP A 4 17.60 6.36 12.15
N THR A 5 16.81 5.34 12.50
CA THR A 5 15.78 4.80 11.60
C THR A 5 14.73 5.89 11.32
N PRO A 6 14.28 6.09 10.07
CA PRO A 6 13.29 7.13 9.72
C PRO A 6 12.00 7.06 10.53
N ILE A 7 11.66 5.86 11.01
CA ILE A 7 10.61 5.62 11.99
C ILE A 7 11.25 4.95 13.20
N ALA A 8 11.09 5.52 14.38
CA ALA A 8 11.69 4.96 15.59
C ALA A 8 11.01 3.63 15.99
N GLY A 9 11.81 2.63 16.33
CA GLY A 9 11.33 1.36 16.89
C GLY A 9 10.76 0.34 15.91
N VAL A 10 10.68 0.66 14.61
CA VAL A 10 10.24 -0.31 13.60
C VAL A 10 11.32 -1.36 13.34
N LYS A 11 10.91 -2.60 13.09
CA LYS A 11 11.81 -3.73 12.89
C LYS A 11 12.13 -3.99 11.42
N ALA A 12 11.20 -3.63 10.52
CA ALA A 12 11.34 -3.85 9.10
C ALA A 12 10.53 -2.85 8.27
N TYR A 13 11.02 -2.60 7.07
CA TYR A 13 10.29 -1.93 6.01
C TYR A 13 9.97 -2.96 4.94
N TYR A 14 8.68 -3.16 4.64
CA TYR A 14 8.24 -4.28 3.79
C TYR A 14 8.30 -3.95 2.30
N ASP A 15 7.97 -2.71 1.94
CA ASP A 15 8.10 -2.23 0.56
C ASP A 15 8.01 -0.70 0.49
N PHE A 16 8.49 -0.15 -0.62
CA PHE A 16 8.43 1.28 -0.94
C PHE A 16 7.91 1.48 -2.36
N HIS A 17 7.19 2.59 -2.58
CA HIS A 17 6.82 3.04 -3.92
C HIS A 17 7.10 4.53 -4.06
N VAL A 18 7.80 4.90 -5.14
CA VAL A 18 8.05 6.30 -5.50
C VAL A 18 6.84 6.80 -6.27
N LEU A 19 6.18 7.83 -5.75
CA LEU A 19 5.07 8.52 -6.41
C LEU A 19 5.59 9.37 -7.57
N SER A 20 4.70 9.72 -8.48
CA SER A 20 5.02 10.57 -9.65
C SER A 20 5.56 11.96 -9.30
N ASP A 21 5.28 12.45 -8.09
CA ASP A 21 5.81 13.71 -7.55
C ASP A 21 7.10 13.56 -6.74
N GLY A 22 7.69 12.36 -6.71
CA GLY A 22 8.95 12.07 -6.02
C GLY A 22 8.82 11.77 -4.53
N ARG A 23 7.62 11.89 -3.93
CA ARG A 23 7.38 11.40 -2.56
C ARG A 23 7.45 9.88 -2.53
N ILE A 24 7.77 9.32 -1.37
CA ILE A 24 7.84 7.87 -1.17
C ILE A 24 6.72 7.44 -0.24
N ILE A 25 5.97 6.41 -0.62
CA ILE A 25 5.05 5.72 0.30
C ILE A 25 5.60 4.35 0.67
N GLY A 26 5.20 3.82 1.81
CA GLY A 26 5.63 2.48 2.21
C GLY A 26 4.91 1.92 3.41
N TRP A 27 5.25 0.66 3.72
CA TRP A 27 4.79 -0.04 4.91
C TRP A 27 5.99 -0.40 5.80
N ALA A 28 5.89 -0.04 7.08
CA ALA A 28 6.79 -0.49 8.13
C ALA A 28 6.06 -1.43 9.09
N ASP A 29 6.74 -2.51 9.50
CA ASP A 29 6.22 -3.59 10.35
C ASP A 29 4.85 -4.18 9.92
N GLY A 30 4.47 -3.98 8.66
CA GLY A 30 3.20 -4.44 8.12
C GLY A 30 1.97 -3.64 8.55
N SER A 31 2.01 -2.82 9.61
CA SER A 31 0.85 -2.08 10.14
C SER A 31 1.02 -0.56 10.13
N ILE A 32 2.20 -0.05 9.79
CA ILE A 32 2.49 1.38 9.74
C ILE A 32 2.62 1.81 8.29
N PHE A 33 1.58 2.47 7.76
CA PHE A 33 1.68 3.17 6.48
C PHE A 33 2.37 4.52 6.68
N PHE A 34 3.23 4.92 5.75
CA PHE A 34 3.90 6.21 5.83
C PHE A 34 4.06 6.89 4.46
N VAL A 35 4.22 8.21 4.50
CA VAL A 35 4.56 9.06 3.35
C VAL A 35 5.76 9.92 3.72
N TYR A 36 6.82 9.82 2.94
CA TYR A 36 8.10 10.47 3.15
C TYR A 36 8.44 11.41 1.98
N ASP A 37 8.95 12.60 2.31
CA ASP A 37 9.49 13.56 1.36
C ASP A 37 11.02 13.47 1.35
N PRO A 38 11.63 12.88 0.30
CA PRO A 38 13.07 12.77 0.21
C PRO A 38 13.77 14.08 -0.15
N ALA A 39 13.06 15.09 -0.66
CA ALA A 39 13.65 16.39 -0.95
C ALA A 39 13.80 17.22 0.33
N GLN A 40 12.83 17.12 1.24
CA GLN A 40 12.84 17.81 2.55
C GLN A 40 13.43 16.97 3.69
N HIS A 41 13.77 15.71 3.40
CA HIS A 41 14.24 14.72 4.38
C HIS A 41 13.25 14.56 5.56
N ARG A 42 11.94 14.57 5.26
CA ARG A 42 10.88 14.67 6.28
C ARG A 42 9.79 13.62 6.12
N MET A 43 9.36 13.07 7.26
CA MET A 43 8.14 12.24 7.31
C MET A 43 6.90 13.14 7.24
N LEU A 44 6.09 13.01 6.19
CA LEU A 44 4.86 13.79 5.98
C LEU A 44 3.67 13.15 6.68
N LYS A 45 3.62 11.81 6.69
CA LYS A 45 2.56 11.03 7.32
C LYS A 45 3.13 9.74 7.88
N GLN A 46 2.66 9.37 9.07
CA GLN A 46 2.84 8.05 9.65
C GLN A 46 1.50 7.65 10.27
N THR A 47 0.99 6.47 9.93
CA THR A 47 -0.30 6.00 10.43
C THR A 47 -0.17 4.52 10.78
N ALA A 48 -0.13 4.24 12.07
CA ALA A 48 -0.38 2.90 12.57
C ALA A 48 -1.86 2.59 12.35
N SER A 49 -2.16 1.48 11.68
CA SER A 49 -3.53 1.05 11.40
C SER A 49 -3.79 -0.30 12.05
N GLU A 50 -4.88 -0.37 12.82
CA GLU A 50 -5.45 -1.63 13.29
C GLU A 50 -6.29 -2.33 12.22
N GLU A 51 -6.61 -1.63 11.12
CA GLU A 51 -7.53 -2.10 10.08
C GLU A 51 -6.83 -2.48 8.78
N LEU A 52 -5.68 -1.88 8.49
CA LEU A 52 -4.95 -2.06 7.24
C LEU A 52 -3.58 -2.65 7.54
N HIS A 53 -3.39 -3.88 7.09
CA HIS A 53 -2.16 -4.63 7.26
C HIS A 53 -1.60 -5.06 5.91
N ALA A 54 -0.33 -4.80 5.66
CA ALA A 54 0.39 -5.35 4.52
C ALA A 54 0.87 -6.79 4.81
N PRO A 55 0.80 -7.71 3.83
CA PRO A 55 1.33 -9.05 3.98
C PRO A 55 2.85 -9.07 4.15
N SER A 56 3.34 -9.97 5.00
CA SER A 56 4.75 -10.07 5.43
C SER A 56 5.54 -11.21 4.74
N ALA A 57 5.17 -11.63 3.54
CA ALA A 57 5.89 -12.67 2.80
C ALA A 57 7.27 -12.19 2.30
N GLN A 58 8.13 -13.13 1.90
CA GLN A 58 9.41 -12.80 1.24
C GLN A 58 9.14 -12.08 -0.10
N GLY A 59 9.58 -10.83 -0.20
CA GLY A 59 9.40 -9.99 -1.40
C GLY A 59 7.93 -9.78 -1.77
N PRO A 60 7.09 -9.22 -0.88
CA PRO A 60 5.66 -9.27 -1.03
C PRO A 60 5.17 -8.39 -2.19
N ARG A 61 6.00 -7.45 -2.70
CA ARG A 61 5.66 -6.44 -3.71
C ARG A 61 4.29 -5.86 -3.42
N LEU A 62 4.22 -4.89 -2.54
CA LEU A 62 2.99 -4.38 -1.95
C LEU A 62 2.28 -3.37 -2.82
N PHE A 63 2.98 -2.76 -3.79
CA PHE A 63 2.45 -1.69 -4.61
C PHE A 63 2.43 -2.03 -6.10
N ALA A 64 1.40 -1.57 -6.79
CA ALA A 64 1.36 -1.50 -8.25
C ALA A 64 0.72 -0.19 -8.70
N GLU A 65 1.15 0.30 -9.85
CA GLU A 65 0.61 1.51 -10.46
C GLU A 65 -0.18 1.17 -11.72
N SER A 66 -1.31 1.85 -11.92
CA SER A 66 -2.08 1.78 -13.15
C SER A 66 -2.92 3.03 -13.32
N ASN A 67 -2.93 3.61 -14.52
CA ASN A 67 -3.72 4.80 -14.87
C ASN A 67 -3.55 5.96 -13.86
N GLY A 68 -2.30 6.24 -13.45
CA GLY A 68 -1.96 7.32 -12.51
C GLY A 68 -2.43 7.09 -11.07
N ARG A 69 -2.86 5.87 -10.73
CA ARG A 69 -3.23 5.47 -9.37
C ARG A 69 -2.27 4.44 -8.84
N VAL A 70 -1.91 4.57 -7.57
CA VAL A 70 -1.12 3.57 -6.85
C VAL A 70 -2.07 2.71 -6.02
N TYR A 71 -1.96 1.41 -6.20
CA TYR A 71 -2.72 0.39 -5.50
C TYR A 71 -1.81 -0.34 -4.53
N GLY A 72 -2.35 -0.70 -3.37
CA GLY A 72 -1.65 -1.46 -2.35
C GLY A 72 -2.38 -2.76 -2.04
N ILE A 73 -1.63 -3.83 -1.80
CA ILE A 73 -2.17 -5.08 -1.29
C ILE A 73 -2.29 -5.05 0.25
N LEU A 74 -3.39 -5.56 0.78
CA LEU A 74 -3.62 -5.79 2.19
C LEU A 74 -3.74 -7.30 2.46
N THR A 75 -3.48 -7.76 3.67
CA THR A 75 -3.64 -9.17 4.09
C THR A 75 -5.04 -9.73 3.82
N ASP A 76 -6.04 -8.85 3.71
CA ASP A 76 -7.45 -9.15 3.57
C ASP A 76 -8.12 -8.37 2.42
N GLY A 77 -7.35 -7.79 1.49
CA GLY A 77 -7.95 -6.97 0.43
C GLY A 77 -6.99 -6.19 -0.46
N ILE A 78 -7.56 -5.21 -1.16
CA ILE A 78 -6.84 -4.27 -2.02
C ILE A 78 -7.25 -2.87 -1.61
N ALA A 79 -6.28 -1.95 -1.59
CA ALA A 79 -6.47 -0.54 -1.34
C ALA A 79 -5.93 0.31 -2.49
N VAL A 80 -6.38 1.57 -2.55
CA VAL A 80 -5.85 2.60 -3.43
C VAL A 80 -5.29 3.74 -2.58
N TYR A 81 -4.19 4.35 -3.01
CA TYR A 81 -3.63 5.52 -2.37
C TYR A 81 -4.45 6.76 -2.73
N ASP A 82 -4.85 7.52 -1.70
CA ASP A 82 -5.42 8.85 -1.83
C ASP A 82 -4.31 9.89 -1.63
N PRO A 83 -3.93 10.65 -2.68
CA PRO A 83 -2.83 11.60 -2.60
C PRO A 83 -3.16 12.89 -1.83
N GLU A 84 -4.44 13.25 -1.69
CA GLU A 84 -4.88 14.44 -0.94
C GLU A 84 -4.85 14.16 0.55
N ALA A 85 -5.46 13.05 0.96
CA ALA A 85 -5.50 12.64 2.37
C ALA A 85 -4.19 11.96 2.84
N MET A 86 -3.33 11.54 1.91
CA MET A 86 -2.11 10.77 2.16
C MET A 86 -2.40 9.48 2.93
N VAL A 87 -3.42 8.73 2.50
CA VAL A 87 -3.84 7.47 3.15
C VAL A 87 -4.12 6.38 2.12
N MET A 88 -4.03 5.11 2.54
CA MET A 88 -4.56 3.99 1.77
C MET A 88 -6.05 3.81 2.08
N LYS A 89 -6.87 3.65 1.04
CA LYS A 89 -8.32 3.41 1.14
C LYS A 89 -8.65 2.05 0.57
N ARG A 90 -9.23 1.17 1.38
CA ARG A 90 -9.68 -0.16 0.94
C ARG A 90 -10.75 0.00 -0.14
N ILE A 91 -10.58 -0.71 -1.26
CA ILE A 91 -11.53 -0.73 -2.38
C ILE A 91 -12.15 -2.11 -2.62
N ALA A 92 -11.55 -3.16 -2.07
CA ALA A 92 -12.06 -4.52 -2.14
C ALA A 92 -11.61 -5.33 -0.93
N ALA A 93 -12.51 -6.17 -0.42
CA ALA A 93 -12.16 -7.26 0.50
C ALA A 93 -11.78 -8.51 -0.32
N SER A 94 -10.78 -9.24 0.16
CA SER A 94 -10.40 -10.53 -0.41
C SER A 94 -11.11 -11.64 0.37
N PRO A 95 -11.75 -12.62 -0.30
CA PRO A 95 -12.34 -13.79 0.37
C PRO A 95 -11.29 -14.79 0.86
N VAL A 96 -10.01 -14.57 0.50
CA VAL A 96 -8.87 -15.40 0.92
C VAL A 96 -7.76 -14.52 1.50
N PRO A 97 -6.98 -15.02 2.49
CA PRO A 97 -5.82 -14.29 2.99
C PRO A 97 -4.83 -14.02 1.86
N VAL A 98 -4.36 -12.79 1.73
CA VAL A 98 -3.42 -12.42 0.68
C VAL A 98 -1.99 -12.68 1.13
N GLY A 99 -1.22 -13.38 0.28
CA GLY A 99 0.20 -13.65 0.54
C GLY A 99 1.13 -12.57 -0.01
N GLY A 100 0.68 -11.77 -0.97
CA GLY A 100 1.45 -10.73 -1.64
C GLY A 100 1.16 -10.70 -3.14
N GLY A 101 2.03 -10.04 -3.88
CA GLY A 101 1.89 -9.78 -5.31
C GLY A 101 1.14 -8.48 -5.57
N SER A 102 1.66 -7.71 -6.53
CA SER A 102 1.04 -6.49 -7.03
C SER A 102 1.40 -6.35 -8.51
N ALA A 103 0.60 -6.95 -9.39
CA ALA A 103 0.73 -6.73 -10.82
C ALA A 103 -0.60 -6.25 -11.39
N VAL A 104 -0.55 -5.27 -12.29
CA VAL A 104 -1.74 -4.85 -13.05
C VAL A 104 -1.55 -5.15 -14.51
N VAL A 105 -2.47 -5.91 -15.10
CA VAL A 105 -2.50 -6.26 -16.53
C VAL A 105 -3.94 -6.14 -17.00
N ASP A 106 -4.16 -5.41 -18.10
CA ASP A 106 -5.48 -5.22 -18.74
C ASP A 106 -6.59 -4.79 -17.75
N GLY A 107 -6.27 -3.83 -16.88
CA GLY A 107 -7.21 -3.32 -15.89
C GLY A 107 -7.58 -4.32 -14.78
N ARG A 108 -6.78 -5.38 -14.58
CA ARG A 108 -6.91 -6.33 -13.49
C ARG A 108 -5.71 -6.29 -12.58
N TYR A 109 -5.96 -6.20 -11.29
CA TYR A 109 -4.96 -6.35 -10.25
C TYR A 109 -4.82 -7.83 -9.90
N TYR A 110 -3.59 -8.35 -9.83
CA TYR A 110 -3.27 -9.75 -9.54
C TYR A 110 -2.48 -9.88 -8.23
N PHE A 111 -2.84 -10.89 -7.44
CA PHE A 111 -2.19 -11.23 -6.19
C PHE A 111 -2.15 -12.75 -6.00
N PHE A 112 -1.28 -13.25 -5.13
CA PHE A 112 -1.21 -14.66 -4.81
C PHE A 112 -1.75 -14.97 -3.41
N SER A 113 -2.36 -16.15 -3.28
CA SER A 113 -2.73 -16.74 -1.99
C SER A 113 -2.55 -18.26 -2.09
N ARG A 114 -1.80 -18.84 -1.15
CA ARG A 114 -1.64 -20.30 -0.97
C ARG A 114 -1.45 -21.07 -2.29
N GLY A 115 -0.46 -20.66 -3.09
CA GLY A 115 -0.09 -21.32 -4.36
C GLY A 115 -1.04 -21.06 -5.54
N ARG A 116 -2.00 -20.14 -5.40
CA ARG A 116 -2.90 -19.72 -6.48
C ARG A 116 -2.78 -18.23 -6.75
N ILE A 117 -3.07 -17.84 -7.99
CA ILE A 117 -3.18 -16.44 -8.41
C ILE A 117 -4.66 -16.07 -8.48
N TYR A 118 -4.98 -14.92 -7.90
CA TYR A 118 -6.30 -14.32 -7.89
C TYR A 118 -6.22 -12.96 -8.58
N SER A 119 -7.38 -12.45 -9.03
CA SER A 119 -7.44 -11.12 -9.60
C SER A 119 -8.71 -10.37 -9.29
N TYR A 120 -8.61 -9.05 -9.30
CA TYR A 120 -9.70 -8.11 -9.09
C TYR A 120 -9.74 -7.13 -10.27
N ALA A 121 -10.93 -6.88 -10.81
CA ALA A 121 -11.11 -5.94 -11.91
C ALA A 121 -11.11 -4.49 -11.37
N LEU A 122 -10.18 -3.67 -11.85
CA LEU A 122 -10.02 -2.26 -11.48
C LEU A 122 -10.93 -1.32 -12.28
N ASN A 123 -11.70 -1.86 -13.23
CA ASN A 123 -12.61 -1.11 -14.11
C ASN A 123 -13.92 -0.68 -13.44
N ARG A 124 -14.07 -0.89 -12.13
CA ARG A 124 -15.18 -0.31 -11.37
C ARG A 124 -14.83 1.15 -11.01
N PRO A 125 -15.75 2.11 -11.18
CA PRO A 125 -15.57 3.43 -10.60
C PRO A 125 -15.28 3.28 -9.11
N ILE A 126 -14.13 3.77 -8.65
CA ILE A 126 -13.87 3.92 -7.22
C ILE A 126 -14.84 5.01 -6.76
N PRO A 127 -15.76 4.71 -5.82
CA PRO A 127 -16.70 5.71 -5.33
C PRO A 127 -15.92 6.93 -4.84
N PRO A 128 -16.39 8.17 -5.11
CA PRO A 128 -15.78 9.34 -4.52
C PRO A 128 -15.77 9.18 -3.00
N VAL A 129 -14.67 9.61 -2.39
CA VAL A 129 -14.51 9.65 -0.95
C VAL A 129 -15.60 10.57 -0.41
N MET A 130 -16.58 10.01 0.31
CA MET A 130 -17.51 10.83 1.07
C MET A 130 -16.75 11.35 2.30
N PRO A 131 -16.72 12.66 2.56
CA PRO A 131 -16.22 13.16 3.83
C PRO A 131 -17.09 12.58 4.96
N ASP A 132 -16.44 12.18 6.06
CA ASP A 132 -17.14 11.80 7.28
C ASP A 132 -18.07 12.95 7.69
N ARG A 133 -19.34 12.62 7.95
CA ARG A 133 -20.37 13.56 8.43
C ARG A 133 -20.19 13.87 9.91
#